data_AF-A0A2S5Y4G6-F1
#
_entry.id   AF-A0A2S5Y4G6-F1
#
_cell.length_a   1.000
_cell.length_b   1.000
_cell.length_c   1.000
_cell.angle_alpha   90.00
_cell.angle_beta   90.00
_cell.angle_gamma   90.00
#
_symmetry.space_group_name_H-M   'P 1'
#
loop_
_entity.id
_entity.type
_entity.pdbx_description
1 polymer ?
#
loop_
_entity_poly.entity_id
_entity_poly.type
_entity_poly.pdbx_seq_one_letter_code
_entity_poly.pdbx_strand_id
1 'polypeptide(L)' 'MDIRVDQQQINAKGQRVGLNRPDLQYTKDGTRYYIEWDSVSSDRGLKHASRILANDPNARITLRQEIRE' A
#
# COMPACT_ATOMS: atom_id res chain seq x y z
N MET A 1 9.79 -13.40 7.18
CA MET A 1 8.44 -13.14 6.64
C MET A 1 8.33 -11.66 6.33
N ASP A 2 7.79 -11.30 5.16
CA ASP A 2 7.72 -9.92 4.68
C ASP A 2 6.26 -9.46 4.65
N ILE A 3 5.64 -9.43 5.83
CA ILE A 3 4.34 -8.80 6.07
C ILE A 3 4.62 -7.59 6.97
N ARG A 4 4.12 -6.42 6.57
CA ARG A 4 4.37 -5.13 7.24
C ARG A 4 3.07 -4.38 7.35
N VAL A 5 2.81 -3.81 8.52
CA VAL A 5 1.58 -3.06 8.82
C VAL A 5 1.97 -1.68 9.29
N ASP A 6 1.39 -0.64 8.68
CA ASP A 6 1.67 0.78 8.99
C ASP A 6 3.19 1.08 9.10
N GLN A 7 3.97 0.55 8.16
CA GLN A 7 5.41 0.84 8.07
C GLN A 7 5.70 1.65 6.81
N GLN A 8 6.86 2.33 6.80
CA GLN A 8 7.32 3.02 5.59
C GLN A 8 7.40 2.07 4.40
N GLN A 9 7.12 2.59 3.21
CA GLN A 9 6.97 1.80 2.00
C GLN A 9 8.28 1.09 1.62
N ILE A 10 8.22 -0.24 1.55
CA ILE A 10 9.32 -1.11 1.11
C ILE A 10 8.91 -1.80 -0.20
N ASN A 11 9.79 -1.87 -1.20
CA ASN A 11 9.55 -2.59 -2.46
C ASN A 11 9.83 -4.10 -2.34
N ALA A 12 9.52 -4.91 -3.36
CA ALA A 12 9.73 -6.38 -3.32
C ALA A 12 11.19 -6.80 -3.05
N LYS A 13 12.16 -5.92 -3.30
CA LYS A 13 13.60 -6.16 -3.06
C LYS A 13 14.05 -5.80 -1.64
N GLY A 14 13.12 -5.41 -0.76
CA GLY A 14 13.43 -5.01 0.61
C GLY A 14 13.97 -3.58 0.74
N GLN A 15 13.88 -2.77 -0.31
CA GLN A 15 14.40 -1.40 -0.32
C GLN A 15 13.30 -0.41 0.06
N ARG A 16 13.64 0.60 0.86
CA ARG A 16 12.73 1.71 1.16
C ARG A 16 12.58 2.60 -0.07
N VAL A 17 11.34 2.79 -0.51
CA VAL A 17 11.01 3.57 -1.72
C VAL A 17 10.20 4.84 -1.45
N GLY A 18 9.72 5.02 -0.22
CA GLY A 18 8.97 6.22 0.13
C GLY A 18 8.71 6.37 1.62
N LEU A 19 8.20 7.56 1.99
CA LEU A 19 7.72 7.86 3.35
C LEU A 19 6.28 7.42 3.59
N ASN A 20 5.56 7.03 2.52
CA ASN A 20 4.19 6.56 2.61
C ASN A 20 4.10 5.34 3.54
N ARG A 21 3.00 5.19 4.27
CA ARG A 21 2.80 4.10 5.23
C ARG A 21 1.54 3.32 4.87
N PRO A 22 1.62 2.37 3.92
CA PRO A 22 0.46 1.57 3.56
C PRO A 22 -0.01 0.74 4.75
N ASP A 23 -1.33 0.56 4.87
CA ASP A 23 -1.92 -0.19 5.97
C ASP A 23 -1.38 -1.63 6.01
N LEU A 24 -1.23 -2.27 4.85
CA LEU A 24 -0.57 -3.56 4.71
C LEU A 24 0.37 -3.56 3.50
N GLN A 25 1.54 -4.17 3.69
CA GLN A 25 2.51 -4.45 2.64
C GLN A 25 2.96 -5.91 2.74
N TYR A 26 3.00 -6.64 1.63
CA TYR A 26 3.57 -7.99 1.62
C TYR A 26 4.16 -8.39 0.27
N THR A 27 5.09 -9.34 0.27
CA THR A 27 5.62 -9.92 -0.98
C THR A 27 5.06 -11.31 -1.18
N LYS A 28 4.53 -11.57 -2.37
CA LYS A 28 4.07 -12.89 -2.81
C LYS A 28 4.55 -13.12 -4.24
N ASP A 29 5.21 -14.25 -4.47
CA ASP A 29 5.73 -14.66 -5.79
C ASP A 29 6.58 -13.56 -6.46
N GLY A 30 7.45 -12.91 -5.68
CA GLY A 30 8.32 -11.82 -6.13
C GLY A 30 7.64 -10.47 -6.41
N THR A 31 6.31 -10.40 -6.27
CA THR A 31 5.54 -9.17 -6.46
C THR A 31 5.21 -8.52 -5.12
N ARG A 32 5.38 -7.20 -5.03
CA ARG A 32 4.97 -6.41 -3.87
C ARG A 32 3.48 -6.07 -3.97
N TYR A 33 2.76 -6.33 -2.89
CA TYR A 33 1.35 -5.97 -2.73
C TYR A 33 1.21 -4.93 -1.62
N TYR A 34 0.30 -3.98 -1.86
CA TYR A 34 -0.13 -2.97 -0.89
C TYR A 34 -1.65 -3.04 -0.74
N ILE A 35 -2.15 -2.95 0.48
CA ILE A 35 -3.58 -2.77 0.76
C ILE A 35 -3.76 -1.47 1.53
N GLU A 36 -4.77 -0.72 1.10
CA GLU A 36 -5.25 0.50 1.74
C GLU A 36 -6.72 0.28 2.12
N TRP A 37 -7.08 0.55 3.37
CA TRP A 37 -8.46 0.57 3.83
C TRP A 37 -8.90 2.02 4.00
N ASP A 38 -9.94 2.41 3.29
CA ASP A 38 -10.49 3.76 3.38
C ASP A 38 -12.01 3.72 3.59
N SER A 39 -12.59 4.79 4.13
CA SER A 39 -14.05 4.91 4.14
C SER A 39 -14.55 5.29 2.75
N VAL A 40 -15.76 4.87 2.38
CA VAL A 40 -16.39 5.30 1.11
C VAL A 40 -16.53 6.84 1.01
N SER A 41 -16.57 7.53 2.15
CA SER A 41 -16.67 8.99 2.24
C SER A 41 -15.33 9.72 2.10
N SER A 42 -14.22 9.00 1.99
CA SER A 42 -12.87 9.56 2.00
C SER A 42 -12.20 9.40 0.63
N ASP A 43 -11.47 10.45 0.23
CA ASP A 43 -10.64 10.49 -0.98
C ASP A 43 -9.15 10.21 -0.67
N ARG A 44 -8.83 9.92 0.60
CA ARG A 44 -7.45 9.79 1.07
C ARG A 44 -6.79 8.54 0.52
N GLY A 45 -7.51 7.43 0.45
CA GLY A 45 -7.04 6.15 -0.08
C GLY A 45 -6.58 6.27 -1.53
N LEU A 46 -7.32 7.00 -2.37
CA LEU A 46 -6.92 7.24 -3.77
C LEU A 46 -5.60 8.03 -3.87
N LYS A 47 -5.44 9.08 -3.04
CA LYS A 47 -4.20 9.85 -2.98
C LYS A 47 -3.02 9.01 -2.47
N HIS A 48 -3.27 8.17 -1.47
CA HIS A 48 -2.28 7.26 -0.91
C HIS A 48 -1.84 6.21 -1.94
N ALA A 49 -2.80 5.59 -2.63
CA ALA A 49 -2.53 4.62 -3.69
C ALA A 49 -1.76 5.21 -4.86
N SER A 50 -2.12 6.42 -5.29
CA SER A 50 -1.40 7.13 -6.36
C SER A 50 0.07 7.34 -5.98
N ARG A 51 0.35 7.68 -4.72
CA ARG A 51 1.72 7.87 -4.22
C ARG A 51 2.48 6.55 -4.08
N ILE A 52 1.81 5.47 -3.67
CA ILE A 52 2.39 4.13 -3.60
C ILE A 52 2.87 3.69 -4.98
N LEU A 53 2.02 3.82 -6.00
CA LEU A 53 2.36 3.44 -7.37
C LEU A 53 3.45 4.34 -7.97
N ALA A 54 3.50 5.62 -7.60
CA ALA A 54 4.59 6.50 -8.01
C ALA A 54 5.94 6.06 -7.42
N ASN A 55 5.97 5.57 -6.18
CA ASN A 55 7.19 5.09 -5.50
C ASN A 55 7.58 3.65 -5.92
N ASP A 56 6.59 2.79 -6.22
CA ASP A 56 6.81 1.40 -6.64
C ASP A 56 5.87 1.05 -7.82
N PRO A 57 6.26 1.41 -9.06
CA PRO A 57 5.41 1.20 -10.24
C PRO A 57 5.13 -0.26 -10.60
N ASN A 58 5.91 -1.20 -10.05
CA ASN A 58 5.75 -2.63 -10.32
C ASN A 58 4.88 -3.34 -9.28
N ALA A 59 4.43 -2.63 -8.25
CA ALA A 59 3.60 -3.20 -7.20
C ALA A 59 2.13 -3.32 -7.62
N ARG A 60 1.41 -4.18 -6.90
CA ARG A 60 -0.04 -4.28 -6.99
C ARG A 60 -0.68 -3.64 -5.77
N ILE A 61 -1.67 -2.78 -6.00
CA ILE A 61 -2.41 -2.12 -4.92
C ILE A 61 -3.87 -2.55 -4.93
N THR A 62 -4.43 -2.75 -3.74
CA THR A 62 -5.86 -2.95 -3.53
C THR A 62 -6.38 -1.83 -2.62
N LEU A 63 -7.34 -1.06 -3.13
CA LEU A 63 -8.13 -0.14 -2.31
C LEU A 63 -9.37 -0.89 -1.80
N ARG A 64 -9.48 -1.06 -0.49
CA ARG A 64 -10.69 -1.58 0.15
C ARG A 64 -11.47 -0.42 0.76
N GLN A 65 -12.61 -0.12 0.16
CA GLN A 65 -13.52 0.90 0.67
C GLN A 65 -14.63 0.25 1.48
N GLU A 66 -14.84 0.75 2.70
CA GLU A 66 -15.86 0.23 3.62
C GLU A 66 -16.77 1.36 4.11
N ILE A 67 -18.05 1.05 4.32
CA ILE A 67 -18.96 1.94 5.05
C ILE A 67 -18.64 1.73 6.52
N ARG A 68 -18.15 2.77 7.20
CA ARG A 68 -17.94 2.74 8.65
C ARG A 68 -19.21 3.29 9.31
N GLU A 69 -19.83 2.47 10.15
CA GLU A 69 -21.00 2.82 10.97
C GLU A 69 -20.62 3.80 12.10
#